data_AF-A0A3S9WQE0-F1
#
_entry.id   AF-A0A3S9WQE0-F1
#
_cell.length_a   1.000
_cell.length_b   1.000
_cell.length_c   1.000
_cell.angle_alpha   90.00
_cell.angle_beta   90.00
_cell.angle_gamma   90.00
#
_symmetry.space_group_name_H-M   'P 1'
#
loop_
_entity.id
_entity.type
_entity.pdbx_description
1 polymer ?
#
loop_
_entity_poly.entity_id
_entity_poly.type
_entity_poly.pdbx_seq_one_letter_code
_entity_poly.pdbx_strand_id
1 'polypeptide(L)'
;MTDETATAQRLVRRFARETNLLVAGRDFSVVGTDGVADELRRLLPAFGAHLGDAGTVGHGVVFAPGATPEILLDGKALPARETAHDRVDAAGRHMPVATDRARRLREAGTVKGVRIGIAMVLEPKTAQLALLLRDAGATVAVYAHPDEIDVEVAQVLRSRGIPVDGDPALSAAAERAAAVAFLRRGFDLLLDDGSHLIRLAHEEGLAAALRGAAEETTSGLTPLRLMEREGVLEIPVIAVNDAQTKTSFDNRYGTGQSCVFAIADALDDAGIDLRDQRAVVVGYGPVGEGVAAHLRALGVQVGVTETDPVRALRAAHDGYRIGRLHDLAPGALVVSATGAPHTVDAEVLRTAAIVAVAGGVPHEVDFDVSTLQSYAGADGQRSPFVERAGDGALVIARAGCVNLAAGEGNPIEIMDLSFAVQLYAVEHLLSLALPVGVHALPAEADTAIGTAALALRGERIDQRSAAQIDALREWRSPRFRGESA
;
A
#
# COMPACT_ATOMS: atom_id res chain seq x y z
N MET A 1 -35.76 4.02 9.44
CA MET A 1 -35.07 2.86 10.03
C MET A 1 -33.60 3.07 9.78
N THR A 2 -32.75 2.76 10.76
CA THR A 2 -31.30 2.84 10.58
C THR A 2 -30.89 1.85 9.49
N ASP A 3 -30.09 2.28 8.53
CA ASP A 3 -29.52 1.37 7.53
C ASP A 3 -28.44 0.51 8.20
N GLU A 4 -28.78 -0.76 8.45
CA GLU A 4 -27.96 -1.71 9.18
C GLU A 4 -26.66 -2.01 8.43
N THR A 5 -26.73 -2.19 7.11
CA THR A 5 -25.58 -2.41 6.23
C THR A 5 -24.64 -1.20 6.26
N ALA A 6 -25.16 0.02 6.11
CA ALA A 6 -24.35 1.24 6.17
C ALA A 6 -23.64 1.38 7.52
N THR A 7 -24.33 1.03 8.60
CA THR A 7 -23.77 1.06 9.96
C THR A 7 -22.66 0.03 10.12
N ALA A 8 -22.86 -1.21 9.66
CA ALA A 8 -21.83 -2.25 9.69
C ALA A 8 -20.58 -1.84 8.88
N GLN A 9 -20.76 -1.30 7.68
CA GLN A 9 -19.65 -0.82 6.85
C GLN A 9 -18.87 0.31 7.51
N ARG A 10 -19.56 1.29 8.12
CA ARG A 10 -18.92 2.37 8.89
C ARG A 10 -18.14 1.83 10.09
N LEU A 11 -18.60 0.79 10.78
CA LEU A 11 -17.86 0.18 11.89
C LEU A 11 -16.56 -0.49 11.42
N VAL A 12 -16.58 -1.22 10.30
CA VAL A 12 -15.37 -1.82 9.72
C VAL A 12 -14.38 -0.74 9.28
N ARG A 13 -14.85 0.32 8.60
CA ARG A 13 -13.99 1.44 8.20
C ARG A 13 -13.45 2.21 9.40
N ARG A 14 -14.26 2.41 10.44
CA ARG A 14 -13.84 3.04 11.70
C ARG A 14 -12.70 2.26 12.35
N PHE A 15 -12.79 0.93 12.43
CA PHE A 15 -11.69 0.09 12.92
C PHE A 15 -10.41 0.34 12.11
N ALA A 16 -10.49 0.27 10.78
CA ALA A 16 -9.32 0.47 9.91
C ALA A 16 -8.74 1.89 10.04
N ARG A 17 -9.57 2.92 10.13
CA ARG A 17 -9.13 4.32 10.29
C ARG A 17 -8.49 4.59 11.66
N GLU A 18 -9.11 4.13 12.74
CA GLU A 18 -8.62 4.36 14.11
C GLU A 18 -7.39 3.53 14.46
N THR A 19 -7.09 2.46 13.72
CA THR A 19 -5.95 1.57 14.01
C THR A 19 -4.88 1.56 12.91
N ASN A 20 -5.23 1.88 11.66
CA ASN A 20 -4.41 1.68 10.46
C ASN A 20 -3.97 0.20 10.31
N LEU A 21 -4.89 -0.73 10.61
CA LEU A 21 -4.66 -2.18 10.52
C LEU A 21 -5.48 -2.83 9.40
N LEU A 22 -5.04 -4.02 8.98
CA LEU A 22 -5.79 -4.83 8.01
C LEU A 22 -7.03 -5.45 8.64
N VAL A 23 -8.07 -5.57 7.82
CA VAL A 23 -9.21 -6.45 8.07
C VAL A 23 -8.89 -7.88 7.60
N ALA A 24 -8.21 -8.02 6.46
CA ALA A 24 -7.89 -9.31 5.87
C ALA A 24 -6.92 -10.14 6.74
N GLY A 25 -7.20 -11.43 6.89
CA GLY A 25 -6.37 -12.39 7.64
C GLY A 25 -6.37 -12.18 9.15
N ARG A 26 -7.30 -11.38 9.67
CA ARG A 26 -7.46 -11.10 11.11
C ARG A 26 -8.71 -11.79 11.65
N ASP A 27 -8.63 -12.22 12.90
CA ASP A 27 -9.75 -12.78 13.64
C ASP A 27 -10.66 -11.69 14.19
N PHE A 28 -11.95 -11.82 13.93
CA PHE A 28 -13.01 -10.97 14.45
C PHE A 28 -14.09 -11.79 15.15
N SER A 29 -14.64 -11.24 16.23
CA SER A 29 -15.84 -11.74 16.88
C SER A 29 -16.91 -10.65 16.88
N VAL A 30 -18.15 -11.02 16.61
CA VAL A 30 -19.30 -10.09 16.60
C VAL A 30 -20.26 -10.48 17.72
N VAL A 31 -20.49 -9.55 18.64
CA VAL A 31 -21.41 -9.69 19.78
C VAL A 31 -22.80 -9.19 19.37
N GLY A 32 -23.86 -9.82 19.91
CA GLY A 32 -25.24 -9.39 19.68
C GLY A 32 -25.93 -10.08 18.50
N THR A 33 -27.23 -9.88 18.41
CA THR A 33 -28.13 -10.53 17.43
C THR A 33 -29.03 -9.52 16.71
N ASP A 34 -28.62 -8.25 16.69
CA ASP A 34 -29.29 -7.22 15.89
C ASP A 34 -28.84 -7.30 14.42
N GLY A 35 -29.55 -6.60 13.53
CA GLY A 35 -29.25 -6.67 12.10
C GLY A 35 -27.88 -6.08 11.72
N VAL A 36 -27.33 -5.16 12.52
CA VAL A 36 -25.95 -4.66 12.31
C VAL A 36 -24.95 -5.79 12.60
N ALA A 37 -25.17 -6.57 13.65
CA ALA A 37 -24.35 -7.74 13.96
C ALA A 37 -24.41 -8.80 12.84
N ASP A 38 -25.58 -9.03 12.25
CA ASP A 38 -25.73 -9.95 11.13
C ASP A 38 -25.01 -9.44 9.86
N GLU A 39 -25.13 -8.14 9.57
CA GLU A 39 -24.40 -7.51 8.46
C GLU A 39 -22.87 -7.54 8.67
N LEU A 40 -22.38 -7.35 9.90
CA LEU A 40 -20.96 -7.49 10.21
C LEU A 40 -20.46 -8.93 9.97
N ARG A 41 -21.23 -9.95 10.39
CA ARG A 41 -20.90 -11.36 10.13
C ARG A 41 -20.88 -11.69 8.64
N ARG A 42 -21.68 -11.01 7.83
CA ARG A 42 -21.64 -11.16 6.36
C ARG A 42 -20.44 -10.43 5.75
N LEU A 43 -20.14 -9.22 6.24
CA LEU A 43 -19.17 -8.31 5.66
C LEU A 43 -17.72 -8.71 5.95
N LEU A 44 -17.41 -9.15 7.17
CA LEU A 44 -16.03 -9.44 7.59
C LEU A 44 -15.37 -10.55 6.73
N PRO A 45 -16.00 -11.70 6.47
CA PRO A 45 -15.44 -12.70 5.54
C PRO A 45 -15.28 -12.19 4.11
N ALA A 46 -16.13 -11.26 3.67
CA ALA A 46 -16.01 -10.65 2.33
C ALA A 46 -14.74 -9.79 2.18
N PHE A 47 -14.18 -9.30 3.29
CA PHE A 47 -12.87 -8.65 3.37
C PHE A 47 -11.73 -9.61 3.72
N GLY A 48 -11.99 -10.91 3.79
CA GLY A 48 -10.99 -11.93 4.13
C GLY A 48 -10.67 -12.01 5.62
N ALA A 49 -11.53 -11.48 6.49
CA ALA A 49 -11.41 -11.69 7.93
C ALA A 49 -11.94 -13.07 8.34
N HIS A 50 -11.40 -13.63 9.42
CA HIS A 50 -11.91 -14.86 10.03
C HIS A 50 -12.92 -14.52 11.10
N LEU A 51 -14.01 -15.31 11.19
CA LEU A 51 -14.97 -15.18 12.27
C LEU A 51 -14.67 -16.20 13.36
N GLY A 52 -14.37 -15.71 14.56
CA GLY A 52 -14.26 -16.51 15.77
C GLY A 52 -15.61 -16.79 16.41
N ASP A 53 -15.65 -17.78 17.31
CA ASP A 53 -16.84 -18.04 18.13
C ASP A 53 -17.13 -16.85 19.06
N ALA A 54 -18.42 -16.53 19.22
CA ALA A 54 -18.89 -15.50 20.12
C ALA A 54 -18.65 -15.91 21.59
N GLY A 55 -17.44 -15.66 22.11
CA GLY A 55 -17.10 -15.99 23.51
C GLY A 55 -15.60 -16.08 23.83
N THR A 56 -14.72 -16.16 22.83
CA THR A 56 -13.26 -16.08 23.05
C THR A 56 -12.82 -14.64 23.24
N VAL A 57 -13.08 -14.11 24.43
CA VAL A 57 -12.61 -12.78 24.84
C VAL A 57 -11.13 -12.89 25.19
N GLY A 58 -10.24 -12.40 24.32
CA GLY A 58 -8.81 -12.30 24.66
C GLY A 58 -7.84 -11.95 23.52
N HIS A 59 -8.11 -12.42 22.30
CA HIS A 59 -7.26 -12.16 21.12
C HIS A 59 -8.13 -11.82 19.90
N GLY A 60 -7.68 -10.86 19.09
CA GLY A 60 -8.40 -10.41 17.89
C GLY A 60 -9.28 -9.19 18.14
N VAL A 61 -10.19 -8.92 17.19
CA VAL A 61 -11.06 -7.73 17.23
C VAL A 61 -12.49 -8.11 17.57
N VAL A 62 -13.10 -7.40 18.53
CA VAL A 62 -14.49 -7.63 18.92
C VAL A 62 -15.34 -6.43 18.50
N PHE A 63 -16.37 -6.67 17.70
CA PHE A 63 -17.42 -5.71 17.41
C PHE A 63 -18.64 -5.95 18.30
N ALA A 64 -19.07 -4.92 19.02
CA ALA A 64 -20.34 -4.90 19.76
C ALA A 64 -21.19 -3.73 19.23
N PRO A 65 -22.02 -3.95 18.19
CA PRO A 65 -22.68 -2.89 17.41
C PRO A 65 -23.96 -2.31 18.04
N GLY A 66 -24.27 -2.63 19.30
CA GLY A 66 -25.50 -2.21 19.99
C GLY A 66 -25.70 -0.69 20.06
N ALA A 67 -26.64 -0.21 20.90
CA ALA A 67 -27.02 1.21 20.92
C ALA A 67 -25.83 2.21 21.02
N THR A 68 -24.76 1.80 21.71
CA THR A 68 -23.45 2.46 21.68
C THR A 68 -22.42 1.49 21.13
N PRO A 69 -22.03 1.60 19.84
CA PRO A 69 -21.12 0.65 19.23
C PRO A 69 -19.71 0.70 19.86
N GLU A 70 -19.22 -0.45 20.29
CA GLU A 70 -17.87 -0.62 20.83
C GLU A 70 -17.03 -1.52 19.92
N ILE A 71 -15.75 -1.17 19.79
CA ILE A 71 -14.74 -1.96 19.08
C ILE A 71 -13.59 -2.19 20.04
N LEU A 72 -13.27 -3.46 20.28
CA LEU A 72 -12.13 -3.84 21.10
C LEU A 72 -11.04 -4.48 20.22
N LEU A 73 -9.79 -4.12 20.45
CA LEU A 73 -8.61 -4.79 19.89
C LEU A 73 -7.86 -5.47 21.05
N ASP A 74 -7.76 -6.79 21.00
CA ASP A 74 -7.14 -7.62 22.04
C ASP A 74 -7.70 -7.33 23.45
N GLY A 75 -9.03 -7.22 23.53
CA GLY A 75 -9.77 -6.99 24.77
C GLY A 75 -9.68 -5.57 25.33
N LYS A 76 -9.11 -4.61 24.59
CA LYS A 76 -9.01 -3.19 24.98
C LYS A 76 -9.72 -2.32 23.98
N ALA A 77 -10.24 -1.17 24.42
CA ALA A 77 -10.74 -0.15 23.51
C ALA A 77 -9.66 0.23 22.49
N LEU A 78 -10.08 0.62 21.29
CA LEU A 78 -9.14 1.03 20.24
C LEU A 78 -8.17 2.09 20.78
N PRO A 79 -6.86 1.97 20.47
CA PRO A 79 -5.87 2.89 20.98
C PRO A 79 -6.14 4.29 20.42
N ALA A 80 -6.01 5.32 21.26
CA ALA A 80 -5.95 6.69 20.80
C ALA A 80 -4.70 6.87 19.92
N ARG A 81 -4.89 7.26 18.66
CA ARG A 81 -3.82 7.63 17.71
C ARG A 81 -3.88 9.13 17.43
N GLU A 82 -4.03 9.92 18.49
CA GLU A 82 -4.30 11.36 18.40
C GLU A 82 -3.06 12.17 18.00
N THR A 83 -1.86 11.75 18.41
CA THR A 83 -0.61 12.44 18.07
C THR A 83 0.22 11.67 17.05
N ALA A 84 1.08 12.36 16.31
CA ALA A 84 2.07 11.70 15.44
C ALA A 84 3.02 10.77 16.21
N HIS A 85 3.31 11.04 17.49
CA HIS A 85 4.06 10.11 18.34
C HIS A 85 3.30 8.79 18.52
N ASP A 86 2.00 8.86 18.84
CA ASP A 86 1.16 7.67 19.00
C ASP A 86 1.05 6.88 17.69
N ARG A 87 0.89 7.57 16.56
CA ARG A 87 0.83 6.96 15.23
C ARG A 87 2.13 6.23 14.88
N VAL A 88 3.29 6.86 15.10
CA VAL A 88 4.60 6.25 14.89
C VAL A 88 4.80 5.06 15.83
N ASP A 89 4.50 5.19 17.13
CA ASP A 89 4.69 4.09 18.08
C ASP A 89 3.71 2.93 17.85
N ALA A 90 2.49 3.22 17.40
CA ALA A 90 1.54 2.21 16.95
C ALA A 90 2.08 1.44 15.74
N ALA A 91 2.66 2.13 14.75
CA ALA A 91 3.32 1.48 13.63
C ALA A 91 4.40 0.50 14.11
N GLY A 92 5.26 0.92 15.05
CA GLY A 92 6.31 0.06 15.60
C GLY A 92 5.78 -1.19 16.31
N ARG A 93 4.64 -1.10 17.01
CA ARG A 93 4.00 -2.24 17.67
C ARG A 93 3.40 -3.26 16.70
N HIS A 94 3.01 -2.82 15.50
CA HIS A 94 2.34 -3.65 14.49
C HIS A 94 3.23 -3.96 13.28
N MET A 95 4.55 -3.77 13.41
CA MET A 95 5.56 -4.16 12.41
C MET A 95 6.56 -5.20 12.94
N PRO A 96 6.10 -6.38 13.41
CA PRO A 96 6.98 -7.36 14.05
C PRO A 96 7.94 -8.07 13.08
N VAL A 97 7.61 -8.20 11.78
CA VAL A 97 8.46 -8.89 10.81
C VAL A 97 9.70 -8.05 10.48
N ALA A 98 9.50 -6.78 10.13
CA ALA A 98 10.57 -5.82 9.92
C ALA A 98 11.39 -5.61 11.20
N THR A 99 10.74 -5.59 12.36
CA THR A 99 11.43 -5.49 13.66
C THR A 99 12.34 -6.69 13.93
N ASP A 100 11.87 -7.93 13.73
CA ASP A 100 12.72 -9.13 13.87
C ASP A 100 13.90 -9.08 12.90
N ARG A 101 13.64 -8.64 11.66
CA ARG A 101 14.66 -8.54 10.63
C ARG A 101 15.73 -7.51 10.97
N ALA A 102 15.34 -6.30 11.40
CA ALA A 102 16.26 -5.26 11.83
C ALA A 102 17.09 -5.69 13.06
N ARG A 103 16.47 -6.41 14.01
CA ARG A 103 17.18 -7.01 15.15
C ARG A 103 18.29 -7.95 14.68
N ARG A 104 18.05 -8.80 13.69
CA ARG A 104 19.07 -9.71 13.12
C ARG A 104 20.20 -8.95 12.44
N LEU A 105 19.89 -7.88 11.68
CA LEU A 105 20.90 -7.01 11.07
C LEU A 105 21.80 -6.37 12.13
N ARG A 106 21.22 -5.94 13.24
CA ARG A 106 21.95 -5.38 14.38
C ARG A 106 22.90 -6.41 15.01
N GLU A 107 22.39 -7.62 15.28
CA GLU A 107 23.14 -8.71 15.91
C GLU A 107 24.32 -9.16 15.04
N ALA A 108 24.12 -9.20 13.72
CA ALA A 108 25.18 -9.49 12.76
C ALA A 108 26.14 -8.30 12.53
N GLY A 109 25.79 -7.09 12.97
CA GLY A 109 26.54 -5.87 12.69
C GLY A 109 26.52 -5.45 11.21
N THR A 110 25.59 -5.98 10.41
CA THR A 110 25.57 -5.84 8.94
C THR A 110 25.53 -4.38 8.49
N VAL A 111 24.75 -3.54 9.18
CA VAL A 111 24.54 -2.13 8.81
C VAL A 111 25.38 -1.16 9.64
N LYS A 112 26.30 -1.66 10.48
CA LYS A 112 27.08 -0.82 11.38
C LYS A 112 27.98 0.13 10.59
N GLY A 113 27.75 1.43 10.75
CA GLY A 113 28.51 2.48 10.08
C GLY A 113 28.13 2.71 8.61
N VAL A 114 27.12 2.00 8.11
CA VAL A 114 26.57 2.21 6.76
C VAL A 114 25.70 3.47 6.77
N ARG A 115 25.82 4.30 5.73
CA ARG A 115 25.02 5.52 5.55
C ARG A 115 23.88 5.22 4.59
N ILE A 116 22.64 5.36 5.05
CA ILE A 116 21.44 5.01 4.26
C ILE A 116 20.57 6.25 4.09
N GLY A 117 20.31 6.62 2.84
CA GLY A 117 19.29 7.59 2.49
C GLY A 117 17.96 6.88 2.25
N ILE A 118 16.86 7.44 2.75
CA ILE A 118 15.51 6.95 2.50
C ILE A 118 14.74 8.08 1.81
N ALA A 119 14.17 7.80 0.64
CA ALA A 119 13.42 8.73 -0.19
C ALA A 119 12.06 8.08 -0.50
N MET A 120 11.06 8.34 0.35
CA MET A 120 9.76 7.67 0.28
C MET A 120 8.69 8.60 0.84
N VAL A 121 7.42 8.28 0.59
CA VAL A 121 6.30 8.90 1.29
C VAL A 121 6.55 8.82 2.80
N LEU A 122 6.62 9.96 3.46
CA LEU A 122 6.92 10.03 4.89
C LEU A 122 5.64 9.95 5.70
N GLU A 123 5.37 8.73 6.14
CA GLU A 123 4.26 8.35 7.00
C GLU A 123 4.76 7.59 8.25
N PRO A 124 3.89 7.26 9.23
CA PRO A 124 4.32 6.60 10.46
C PRO A 124 5.10 5.29 10.25
N LYS A 125 4.80 4.54 9.19
CA LYS A 125 5.46 3.28 8.85
C LYS A 125 6.87 3.53 8.30
N THR A 126 7.04 4.49 7.39
CA THR A 126 8.36 4.91 6.86
C THR A 126 9.26 5.42 7.98
N ALA A 127 8.69 6.16 8.93
CA ALA A 127 9.41 6.56 10.14
C ALA A 127 9.93 5.35 10.93
N GLN A 128 9.15 4.26 11.03
CA GLN A 128 9.62 3.03 11.67
C GLN A 128 10.76 2.35 10.91
N LEU A 129 10.72 2.29 9.58
CA LEU A 129 11.87 1.78 8.79
C LEU A 129 13.16 2.56 9.11
N ALA A 130 13.07 3.89 9.15
CA ALA A 130 14.21 4.75 9.48
C ALA A 130 14.74 4.51 10.91
N LEU A 131 13.84 4.40 11.89
CA LEU A 131 14.17 4.10 13.28
C LEU A 131 14.82 2.72 13.43
N LEU A 132 14.27 1.70 12.77
CA LEU A 132 14.79 0.33 12.79
C LEU A 132 16.21 0.24 12.23
N LEU A 133 16.49 0.90 11.10
CA LEU A 133 17.82 0.94 10.49
C LEU A 133 18.83 1.69 11.37
N ARG A 134 18.44 2.84 11.94
CA ARG A 134 19.28 3.58 12.90
C ARG A 134 19.61 2.71 14.11
N ASP A 135 18.60 2.06 14.70
CA ASP A 135 18.76 1.23 15.89
C ASP A 135 19.55 -0.06 15.61
N ALA A 136 19.59 -0.49 14.34
CA ALA A 136 20.47 -1.56 13.87
C ALA A 136 21.94 -1.13 13.66
N GLY A 137 22.23 0.17 13.71
CA GLY A 137 23.60 0.73 13.66
C GLY A 137 23.94 1.53 12.41
N ALA A 138 22.97 1.80 11.53
CA ALA A 138 23.15 2.66 10.37
C ALA A 138 23.08 4.15 10.74
N THR A 139 23.70 4.99 9.90
CA THR A 139 23.43 6.44 9.89
C THR A 139 22.35 6.71 8.85
N VAL A 140 21.18 7.19 9.29
CA VAL A 140 20.00 7.34 8.43
C VAL A 140 19.63 8.80 8.27
N ALA A 141 19.23 9.19 7.06
CA ALA A 141 18.52 10.43 6.80
C ALA A 141 17.35 10.17 5.86
N VAL A 142 16.28 10.96 5.99
CA VAL A 142 15.06 10.83 5.20
C VAL A 142 14.86 12.07 4.32
N TYR A 143 14.44 11.84 3.09
CA TYR A 143 13.89 12.83 2.19
C TYR A 143 12.45 12.46 1.87
N ALA A 144 11.56 13.46 1.79
CA ALA A 144 10.20 13.28 1.31
C ALA A 144 9.83 14.43 0.37
N HIS A 145 9.11 14.09 -0.70
CA HIS A 145 8.59 15.08 -1.64
C HIS A 145 7.55 16.00 -0.96
N PRO A 146 7.36 17.25 -1.43
CA PRO A 146 6.45 18.22 -0.81
C PRO A 146 5.01 17.72 -0.64
N ASP A 147 4.54 16.90 -1.57
CA ASP A 147 3.20 16.28 -1.58
C ASP A 147 3.14 14.90 -0.92
N GLU A 148 4.28 14.41 -0.42
CA GLU A 148 4.42 13.07 0.16
C GLU A 148 4.93 13.11 1.60
N ILE A 149 4.78 14.24 2.30
CA ILE A 149 5.30 14.43 3.66
C ILE A 149 4.20 14.66 4.70
N ASP A 150 4.10 13.76 5.68
CA ASP A 150 3.44 14.06 6.96
C ASP A 150 4.40 14.89 7.83
N VAL A 151 4.12 16.19 7.94
CA VAL A 151 4.97 17.16 8.64
C VAL A 151 5.09 16.83 10.12
N GLU A 152 4.05 16.29 10.75
CA GLU A 152 4.10 15.92 12.17
C GLU A 152 4.99 14.69 12.38
N VAL A 153 4.88 13.69 11.50
CA VAL A 153 5.78 12.51 11.51
C VAL A 153 7.23 12.93 11.25
N ALA A 154 7.47 13.88 10.34
CA ALA A 154 8.79 14.44 10.11
C ALA A 154 9.37 15.09 11.37
N GLN A 155 8.54 15.80 12.16
CA GLN A 155 8.96 16.36 13.45
C GLN A 155 9.28 15.27 14.47
N VAL A 156 8.52 14.16 14.50
CA VAL A 156 8.82 13.00 15.36
C VAL A 156 10.17 12.39 15.01
N LEU A 157 10.48 12.20 13.72
CA LEU A 157 11.80 11.67 13.33
C LEU A 157 12.94 12.61 13.72
N ARG A 158 12.78 13.91 13.48
CA ARG A 158 13.76 14.93 13.87
C ARG A 158 13.99 14.95 15.39
N SER A 159 12.92 14.86 16.19
CA SER A 159 13.03 14.80 17.66
C SER A 159 13.68 13.51 18.16
N ARG A 160 13.55 12.42 17.38
CA ARG A 160 14.26 11.14 17.60
C ARG A 160 15.66 11.11 16.95
N GLY A 161 16.18 12.24 16.49
CA GLY A 161 17.56 12.37 16.00
C GLY A 161 17.81 11.85 14.58
N ILE A 162 16.77 11.65 13.77
CA ILE A 162 16.89 11.33 12.34
C ILE A 162 16.66 12.61 11.53
N PRO A 163 17.65 13.09 10.74
CA PRO A 163 17.46 14.22 9.86
C PRO A 163 16.39 13.94 8.79
N VAL A 164 15.49 14.89 8.59
CA VAL A 164 14.45 14.83 7.56
C VAL A 164 14.50 16.09 6.71
N ASP A 165 14.64 15.94 5.40
CA ASP A 165 14.53 16.99 4.40
C ASP A 165 13.20 16.85 3.65
N GLY A 166 12.46 17.94 3.49
CA GLY A 166 11.12 17.95 2.91
C GLY A 166 10.22 18.96 3.61
N ASP A 167 9.44 19.69 2.81
CA ASP A 167 8.51 20.73 3.26
C ASP A 167 7.44 20.94 2.17
N PRO A 168 6.13 20.86 2.51
CA PRO A 168 5.03 21.07 1.56
C PRO A 168 5.04 22.44 0.86
N ALA A 169 5.74 23.44 1.41
CA ALA A 169 5.80 24.79 0.86
C ALA A 169 6.89 24.98 -0.20
N LEU A 170 7.70 23.95 -0.51
CA LEU A 170 8.78 24.09 -1.48
C LEU A 170 8.24 24.29 -2.90
N SER A 171 8.76 25.31 -3.59
CA SER A 171 8.63 25.41 -5.05
C SER A 171 9.45 24.31 -5.74
N ALA A 172 9.11 23.95 -6.97
CA ALA A 172 9.84 22.92 -7.73
C ALA A 172 11.37 23.16 -7.81
N ALA A 173 11.81 24.41 -7.95
CA ALA A 173 13.23 24.73 -7.96
C ALA A 173 13.89 24.53 -6.58
N ALA A 174 13.18 24.89 -5.51
CA ALA A 174 13.66 24.71 -4.14
C ALA A 174 13.65 23.23 -3.73
N GLU A 175 12.64 22.47 -4.17
CA GLU A 175 12.54 21.02 -4.00
C GLU A 175 13.74 20.32 -4.65
N ARG A 176 14.03 20.61 -5.92
CA ARG A 176 15.21 20.05 -6.60
C ARG A 176 16.49 20.37 -5.84
N ALA A 177 16.66 21.62 -5.40
CA ALA A 177 17.84 22.02 -4.63
C ALA A 177 17.95 21.24 -3.29
N ALA A 178 16.84 21.01 -2.60
CA ALA A 178 16.80 20.21 -1.38
C ALA A 178 17.14 18.74 -1.63
N ALA A 179 16.60 18.12 -2.69
CA ALA A 179 16.90 16.75 -3.08
C ALA A 179 18.40 16.57 -3.42
N VAL A 180 18.98 17.50 -4.19
CA VAL A 180 20.43 17.48 -4.48
C VAL A 180 21.25 17.68 -3.21
N ALA A 181 20.85 18.58 -2.31
CA ALA A 181 21.54 18.78 -1.03
C ALA A 181 21.48 17.52 -0.14
N PHE A 182 20.36 16.81 -0.13
CA PHE A 182 20.20 15.53 0.54
C PHE A 182 21.19 14.50 -0.02
N LEU A 183 21.21 14.29 -1.34
CA LEU A 183 22.13 13.35 -2.00
C LEU A 183 23.62 13.68 -1.73
N ARG A 184 23.97 14.97 -1.70
CA ARG A 184 25.34 15.44 -1.39
C ARG A 184 25.80 15.15 0.04
N ARG A 185 24.92 14.70 0.96
CA ARG A 185 25.35 14.15 2.24
C ARG A 185 26.26 12.95 2.04
N GLY A 186 26.07 12.19 0.96
CA GLY A 186 26.83 10.99 0.61
C GLY A 186 26.31 9.78 1.38
N PHE A 187 25.69 8.84 0.67
CA PHE A 187 25.15 7.61 1.22
C PHE A 187 25.85 6.40 0.60
N ASP A 188 25.88 5.28 1.31
CA ASP A 188 26.28 3.98 0.76
C ASP A 188 25.11 3.36 0.01
N LEU A 189 23.89 3.46 0.54
CA LEU A 189 22.67 2.91 -0.05
C LEU A 189 21.56 3.97 -0.10
N LEU A 190 20.71 3.87 -1.11
CA LEU A 190 19.49 4.66 -1.24
C LEU A 190 18.27 3.72 -1.32
N LEU A 191 17.30 3.91 -0.43
CA LEU A 191 16.00 3.26 -0.50
C LEU A 191 15.01 4.27 -1.07
N ASP A 192 14.39 3.96 -2.20
CA ASP A 192 13.58 4.91 -2.97
C ASP A 192 12.19 4.33 -3.29
N ASP A 193 11.21 5.22 -3.38
CA ASP A 193 9.84 4.96 -3.82
C ASP A 193 9.55 5.90 -4.99
N GLY A 194 9.48 5.34 -6.20
CA GLY A 194 9.27 6.09 -7.44
C GLY A 194 10.56 6.42 -8.21
N SER A 195 11.73 6.04 -7.68
CA SER A 195 13.07 6.18 -8.25
C SER A 195 13.55 7.62 -8.50
N HIS A 196 12.89 8.62 -7.92
CA HIS A 196 13.17 10.02 -8.18
C HIS A 196 14.59 10.42 -7.76
N LEU A 197 15.03 9.98 -6.57
CA LEU A 197 16.35 10.32 -6.06
C LEU A 197 17.44 9.41 -6.65
N ILE A 198 17.13 8.15 -6.96
CA ILE A 198 18.04 7.27 -7.71
C ILE A 198 18.38 7.91 -9.05
N ARG A 199 17.36 8.35 -9.80
CA ARG A 199 17.56 8.98 -11.11
C ARG A 199 18.28 10.33 -10.99
N LEU A 200 17.87 11.17 -10.05
CA LEU A 200 18.53 12.45 -9.81
C LEU A 200 20.01 12.28 -9.44
N ALA A 201 20.36 11.22 -8.70
CA ALA A 201 21.76 10.91 -8.39
C ALA A 201 22.57 10.61 -9.66
N HIS A 202 22.00 9.97 -10.68
CA HIS A 202 22.67 9.74 -11.97
C HIS A 202 22.81 11.05 -12.74
N GLU A 203 21.74 11.86 -12.81
CA GLU A 203 21.75 13.17 -13.49
C GLU A 203 22.80 14.13 -12.91
N GLU A 204 23.02 14.09 -11.60
CA GLU A 204 23.99 14.93 -10.90
C GLU A 204 25.40 14.32 -10.81
N GLY A 205 25.62 13.12 -11.37
CA GLY A 205 26.90 12.41 -11.29
C GLY A 205 27.30 11.99 -9.87
N LEU A 206 26.31 11.75 -9.01
CA LEU A 206 26.48 11.32 -7.62
C LEU A 206 26.26 9.81 -7.45
N ALA A 207 25.65 9.14 -8.42
CA ALA A 207 25.29 7.72 -8.31
C ALA A 207 26.50 6.80 -8.13
N ALA A 208 27.63 7.09 -8.77
CA ALA A 208 28.85 6.27 -8.66
C ALA A 208 29.42 6.16 -7.23
N ALA A 209 29.00 7.01 -6.29
CA ALA A 209 29.37 6.90 -4.88
C ALA A 209 28.50 5.90 -4.09
N LEU A 210 27.31 5.55 -4.61
CA LEU A 210 26.42 4.56 -4.02
C LEU A 210 26.94 3.15 -4.29
N ARG A 211 26.83 2.27 -3.30
CA ARG A 211 27.00 0.82 -3.48
C ARG A 211 25.83 0.21 -4.23
N GLY A 212 24.65 0.80 -4.10
CA GLY A 212 23.44 0.38 -4.79
C GLY A 212 22.18 1.03 -4.20
N ALA A 213 21.03 0.67 -4.75
CA ALA A 213 19.75 1.18 -4.31
C ALA A 213 18.67 0.09 -4.25
N ALA A 214 17.55 0.37 -3.61
CA ALA A 214 16.38 -0.49 -3.58
C ALA A 214 15.14 0.33 -3.96
N GLU A 215 14.34 -0.17 -4.91
CA GLU A 215 13.17 0.52 -5.46
C GLU A 215 11.88 -0.24 -5.15
N GLU A 216 10.94 0.45 -4.49
CA GLU A 216 9.71 -0.13 -3.93
C GLU A 216 8.55 -0.26 -4.91
N THR A 217 8.56 0.49 -6.01
CA THR A 217 7.38 0.62 -6.88
C THR A 217 7.57 0.14 -8.31
N THR A 218 6.43 -0.17 -8.94
CA THR A 218 6.39 -0.51 -10.37
C THR A 218 6.71 0.72 -11.24
N SER A 219 6.20 1.89 -10.85
CA SER A 219 6.42 3.17 -11.52
C SER A 219 7.89 3.58 -11.48
N GLY A 220 8.60 3.37 -10.37
CA GLY A 220 10.03 3.61 -10.25
C GLY A 220 10.90 2.58 -10.97
N LEU A 221 10.52 1.29 -10.99
CA LEU A 221 11.29 0.28 -11.72
C LEU A 221 11.22 0.41 -13.24
N THR A 222 10.13 0.97 -13.77
CA THR A 222 9.94 1.12 -15.21
C THR A 222 11.05 1.96 -15.87
N PRO A 223 11.33 3.21 -15.43
CA PRO A 223 12.45 3.99 -15.95
C PRO A 223 13.81 3.39 -15.59
N LEU A 224 14.00 2.75 -14.43
CA LEU A 224 15.29 2.13 -14.08
C LEU A 224 15.65 0.97 -15.01
N ARG A 225 14.67 0.14 -15.39
CA ARG A 225 14.83 -0.91 -16.42
C ARG A 225 15.07 -0.35 -17.82
N LEU A 226 14.63 0.88 -18.09
CA LEU A 226 14.97 1.58 -19.33
C LEU A 226 16.43 2.06 -19.28
N MET A 227 16.84 2.69 -18.18
CA MET A 227 18.22 3.12 -17.95
C MET A 227 19.22 1.96 -18.07
N GLU A 228 18.88 0.78 -17.55
CA GLU A 228 19.67 -0.44 -17.72
C GLU A 228 19.83 -0.83 -19.21
N ARG A 229 18.72 -0.87 -19.97
CA ARG A 229 18.74 -1.21 -21.40
C ARG A 229 19.53 -0.21 -22.24
N GLU A 230 19.49 1.06 -21.85
CA GLU A 230 20.22 2.15 -22.50
C GLU A 230 21.70 2.21 -22.05
N GLY A 231 22.10 1.42 -21.05
CA GLY A 231 23.46 1.41 -20.53
C GLY A 231 23.85 2.68 -19.75
N VAL A 232 22.86 3.41 -19.23
CA VAL A 232 23.07 4.65 -18.46
C VAL A 232 22.84 4.49 -16.95
N LEU A 233 22.34 3.33 -16.51
CA LEU A 233 22.34 2.96 -15.10
C LEU A 233 23.77 2.69 -14.64
N GLU A 234 24.19 3.24 -13.49
CA GLU A 234 25.57 3.17 -13.00
C GLU A 234 25.75 2.28 -11.76
N ILE A 235 24.65 1.87 -11.13
CA ILE A 235 24.64 1.13 -9.86
C ILE A 235 23.73 -0.11 -9.92
N PRO A 236 23.94 -1.12 -9.05
CA PRO A 236 22.96 -2.18 -8.85
C PRO A 236 21.72 -1.65 -8.13
N VAL A 237 20.54 -2.04 -8.59
CA VAL A 237 19.25 -1.74 -7.95
C VAL A 237 18.52 -3.04 -7.61
N ILE A 238 18.05 -3.20 -6.38
CA ILE A 238 17.13 -4.29 -6.01
C ILE A 238 15.69 -3.86 -6.28
N ALA A 239 15.00 -4.65 -7.10
CA ALA A 239 13.58 -4.53 -7.38
C ALA A 239 12.74 -5.07 -6.23
N VAL A 240 12.61 -4.29 -5.16
CA VAL A 240 11.78 -4.63 -3.98
C VAL A 240 10.33 -4.85 -4.38
N ASN A 241 9.82 -4.05 -5.32
CA ASN A 241 8.47 -4.23 -5.84
C ASN A 241 8.23 -5.66 -6.39
N ASP A 242 9.21 -6.28 -7.04
CA ASP A 242 9.04 -7.59 -7.67
C ASP A 242 8.96 -8.75 -6.66
N ALA A 243 9.28 -8.51 -5.38
CA ALA A 243 9.15 -9.53 -4.34
C ALA A 243 7.69 -9.97 -4.18
N GLN A 244 7.46 -11.27 -4.03
CA GLN A 244 6.11 -11.82 -3.93
C GLN A 244 5.40 -11.34 -2.67
N THR A 245 6.14 -11.21 -1.57
CA THR A 245 5.64 -10.70 -0.29
C THR A 245 5.32 -9.19 -0.32
N LYS A 246 5.80 -8.46 -1.33
CA LYS A 246 5.35 -7.09 -1.65
C LYS A 246 4.15 -7.14 -2.58
N THR A 247 4.33 -7.51 -3.84
CA THR A 247 3.29 -7.35 -4.88
C THR A 247 2.00 -8.12 -4.58
N SER A 248 2.09 -9.31 -3.96
CA SER A 248 0.90 -10.13 -3.68
C SER A 248 0.10 -9.65 -2.49
N PHE A 249 0.68 -8.79 -1.63
CA PHE A 249 0.06 -8.36 -0.38
C PHE A 249 -0.25 -6.87 -0.38
N ASP A 250 0.75 -6.05 -0.66
CA ASP A 250 0.66 -4.61 -0.64
C ASP A 250 -0.40 -4.09 -1.59
N ASN A 251 -0.21 -4.35 -2.88
CA ASN A 251 -1.06 -3.80 -3.90
C ASN A 251 -2.50 -4.36 -3.81
N ARG A 252 -2.66 -5.66 -3.49
CA ARG A 252 -3.96 -6.33 -3.50
C ARG A 252 -4.78 -6.08 -2.24
N TYR A 253 -4.18 -6.23 -1.06
CA TYR A 253 -4.90 -6.07 0.21
C TYR A 253 -4.71 -4.68 0.79
N GLY A 254 -3.49 -4.14 0.76
CA GLY A 254 -3.19 -2.82 1.31
C GLY A 254 -3.83 -1.68 0.53
N THR A 255 -3.48 -1.55 -0.75
CA THR A 255 -4.01 -0.48 -1.61
C THR A 255 -5.50 -0.69 -1.84
N GLY A 256 -5.95 -1.94 -2.05
CA GLY A 256 -7.37 -2.28 -2.16
C GLY A 256 -8.20 -1.78 -0.97
N GLN A 257 -7.82 -2.12 0.27
CA GLN A 257 -8.52 -1.68 1.47
C GLN A 257 -8.43 -0.15 1.65
N SER A 258 -7.22 0.40 1.61
CA SER A 258 -6.98 1.81 1.94
C SER A 258 -7.64 2.75 0.93
N CYS A 259 -7.55 2.48 -0.37
CA CYS A 259 -8.18 3.32 -1.39
C CYS A 259 -9.71 3.26 -1.31
N VAL A 260 -10.29 2.06 -1.21
CA VAL A 260 -11.75 1.92 -1.19
C VAL A 260 -12.35 2.49 0.09
N PHE A 261 -11.66 2.36 1.23
CA PHE A 261 -12.14 2.97 2.48
C PHE A 261 -12.01 4.49 2.46
N ALA A 262 -10.92 5.04 1.92
CA ALA A 262 -10.77 6.49 1.74
C ALA A 262 -11.83 7.06 0.78
N ILE A 263 -12.14 6.36 -0.32
CA ILE A 263 -13.23 6.73 -1.23
C ILE A 263 -14.58 6.70 -0.49
N ALA A 264 -14.87 5.63 0.24
CA ALA A 264 -16.14 5.49 0.96
C ALA A 264 -16.31 6.56 2.04
N ASP A 265 -15.27 6.85 2.82
CA ASP A 265 -15.30 7.88 3.85
C ASP A 265 -15.43 9.28 3.24
N ALA A 266 -14.70 9.59 2.17
CA ALA A 266 -14.82 10.87 1.47
C ALA A 266 -16.22 11.11 0.86
N LEU A 267 -16.85 10.04 0.37
CA LEU A 267 -18.23 10.10 -0.15
C LEU A 267 -19.26 10.23 0.97
N ASP A 268 -19.10 9.49 2.08
CA ASP A 268 -19.94 9.63 3.28
C ASP A 268 -19.91 11.08 3.79
N ASP A 269 -18.72 11.68 3.91
CA ASP A 269 -18.53 13.09 4.30
C ASP A 269 -19.16 14.08 3.31
N ALA A 270 -19.29 13.68 2.05
CA ALA A 270 -19.96 14.44 0.99
C ALA A 270 -21.48 14.18 0.91
N GLY A 271 -22.02 13.31 1.80
CA GLY A 271 -23.43 12.92 1.80
C GLY A 271 -23.83 12.02 0.64
N ILE A 272 -22.88 11.27 0.07
CA ILE A 272 -23.08 10.36 -1.06
C ILE A 272 -22.84 8.93 -0.59
N ASP A 273 -23.83 8.06 -0.76
CA ASP A 273 -23.65 6.64 -0.46
C ASP A 273 -22.91 5.95 -1.60
N LEU A 274 -21.79 5.30 -1.26
CA LEU A 274 -21.00 4.52 -2.22
C LEU A 274 -21.84 3.40 -2.88
N ARG A 275 -22.83 2.84 -2.17
CA ARG A 275 -23.67 1.72 -2.65
C ARG A 275 -24.66 2.15 -3.74
N ASP A 276 -25.00 3.43 -3.79
CA ASP A 276 -25.83 4.00 -4.85
C ASP A 276 -25.05 4.19 -6.16
N GLN A 277 -23.73 4.01 -6.12
CA GLN A 277 -22.86 4.14 -7.28
C GLN A 277 -22.66 2.79 -7.96
N ARG A 278 -22.68 2.79 -9.30
CA ARG A 278 -22.00 1.76 -10.07
C ARG A 278 -20.52 2.15 -10.21
N ALA A 279 -19.60 1.21 -10.07
CA ALA A 279 -18.17 1.49 -10.18
C ALA A 279 -17.54 0.87 -11.43
N VAL A 280 -16.52 1.54 -11.96
CA VAL A 280 -15.66 1.06 -13.05
C VAL A 280 -14.22 1.16 -12.59
N VAL A 281 -13.53 0.03 -12.51
CA VAL A 281 -12.10 -0.02 -12.19
C VAL A 281 -11.31 -0.05 -13.50
N VAL A 282 -10.38 0.89 -13.65
CA VAL A 282 -9.53 1.04 -14.83
C VAL A 282 -8.18 0.40 -14.57
N GLY A 283 -7.89 -0.71 -15.25
CA GLY A 283 -6.74 -1.56 -14.99
C GLY A 283 -7.05 -2.70 -14.02
N TYR A 284 -6.59 -3.92 -14.34
CA TYR A 284 -6.85 -5.12 -13.55
C TYR A 284 -5.56 -5.88 -13.20
N GLY A 285 -4.52 -5.10 -12.89
CA GLY A 285 -3.34 -5.58 -12.16
C GLY A 285 -3.61 -5.73 -10.66
N PRO A 286 -2.58 -5.98 -9.83
CA PRO A 286 -2.75 -6.25 -8.40
C PRO A 286 -3.55 -5.18 -7.63
N VAL A 287 -3.32 -3.88 -7.92
CA VAL A 287 -4.11 -2.79 -7.33
C VAL A 287 -5.58 -2.85 -7.77
N GLY A 288 -5.82 -2.98 -9.08
CA GLY A 288 -7.18 -3.07 -9.64
C GLY A 288 -7.97 -4.29 -9.14
N GLU A 289 -7.30 -5.44 -8.97
CA GLU A 289 -7.89 -6.63 -8.33
C GLU A 289 -8.33 -6.32 -6.89
N GLY A 290 -7.48 -5.66 -6.12
CA GLY A 290 -7.77 -5.22 -4.76
C GLY A 290 -8.95 -4.27 -4.70
N VAL A 291 -8.92 -3.20 -5.49
CA VAL A 291 -9.99 -2.18 -5.55
C VAL A 291 -11.33 -2.81 -5.94
N ALA A 292 -11.35 -3.64 -7.00
CA ALA A 292 -12.57 -4.31 -7.45
C ALA A 292 -13.16 -5.24 -6.38
N ALA A 293 -12.31 -6.01 -5.70
CA ALA A 293 -12.75 -6.92 -4.64
C ALA A 293 -13.35 -6.17 -3.43
N HIS A 294 -12.70 -5.08 -2.98
CA HIS A 294 -13.17 -4.30 -1.83
C HIS A 294 -14.44 -3.49 -2.14
N LEU A 295 -14.57 -2.93 -3.34
CA LEU A 295 -15.82 -2.30 -3.80
C LEU A 295 -16.97 -3.31 -3.81
N ARG A 296 -16.74 -4.51 -4.35
CA ARG A 296 -17.75 -5.58 -4.35
C ARG A 296 -18.10 -6.05 -2.94
N ALA A 297 -17.13 -6.13 -2.02
CA ALA A 297 -17.39 -6.46 -0.62
C ALA A 297 -18.31 -5.43 0.06
N LEU A 298 -18.21 -4.15 -0.32
CA LEU A 298 -19.13 -3.08 0.10
C LEU A 298 -20.48 -3.09 -0.64
N GLY A 299 -20.73 -4.07 -1.52
CA GLY A 299 -22.00 -4.22 -2.24
C GLY A 299 -22.11 -3.39 -3.52
N VAL A 300 -21.01 -2.79 -3.98
CA VAL A 300 -20.97 -2.00 -5.21
C VAL A 300 -20.99 -2.91 -6.43
N GLN A 301 -21.77 -2.54 -7.46
CA GLN A 301 -21.70 -3.20 -8.76
C GLN A 301 -20.45 -2.72 -9.51
N VAL A 302 -19.52 -3.64 -9.77
CA VAL A 302 -18.21 -3.33 -10.37
C VAL A 302 -18.13 -3.81 -11.83
N GLY A 303 -17.77 -2.89 -12.73
CA GLY A 303 -17.24 -3.17 -14.06
C GLY A 303 -15.72 -2.96 -14.10
N VAL A 304 -15.05 -3.56 -15.09
CA VAL A 304 -13.60 -3.44 -15.29
C VAL A 304 -13.31 -3.11 -16.75
N THR A 305 -12.31 -2.26 -16.97
CA THR A 305 -11.69 -2.03 -18.29
C THR A 305 -10.21 -2.39 -18.23
N GLU A 306 -9.72 -3.07 -19.27
CA GLU A 306 -8.31 -3.50 -19.39
C GLU A 306 -7.87 -3.46 -20.86
N THR A 307 -6.59 -3.15 -21.04
CA THR A 307 -5.83 -3.26 -22.28
C THR A 307 -5.15 -4.62 -22.44
N ASP A 308 -4.77 -5.29 -21.35
CA ASP A 308 -4.22 -6.65 -21.35
C ASP A 308 -5.36 -7.68 -21.45
N PRO A 309 -5.41 -8.49 -22.54
CA PRO A 309 -6.50 -9.42 -22.76
C PRO A 309 -6.54 -10.59 -21.75
N VAL A 310 -5.40 -10.98 -21.17
CA VAL A 310 -5.34 -12.04 -20.16
C VAL A 310 -5.91 -11.53 -18.84
N ARG A 311 -5.56 -10.31 -18.44
CA ARG A 311 -6.11 -9.67 -17.23
C ARG A 311 -7.60 -9.37 -17.40
N ALA A 312 -8.03 -8.90 -18.57
CA ALA A 312 -9.45 -8.72 -18.87
C ALA A 312 -10.24 -10.04 -18.79
N LEU A 313 -9.68 -11.13 -19.35
CA LEU A 313 -10.29 -12.46 -19.27
C LEU A 313 -10.38 -12.95 -17.82
N ARG A 314 -9.35 -12.73 -17.01
CA ARG A 314 -9.37 -13.03 -15.57
C ARG A 314 -10.45 -12.24 -14.84
N ALA A 315 -10.55 -10.92 -15.07
CA ALA A 315 -11.60 -10.08 -14.49
C ALA A 315 -13.01 -10.59 -14.83
N ALA A 316 -13.23 -11.05 -16.06
CA ALA A 316 -14.50 -11.66 -16.45
C ALA A 316 -14.81 -12.94 -15.65
N HIS A 317 -13.80 -13.80 -15.43
CA HIS A 317 -13.94 -15.02 -14.65
C HIS A 317 -14.07 -14.76 -13.14
N ASP A 318 -13.51 -13.66 -12.65
CA ASP A 318 -13.73 -13.17 -11.29
C ASP A 318 -15.14 -12.58 -11.11
N GLY A 319 -15.94 -12.47 -12.17
CA GLY A 319 -17.35 -12.11 -12.15
C GLY A 319 -17.66 -10.64 -12.46
N TYR A 320 -16.71 -9.89 -13.02
CA TYR A 320 -16.90 -8.48 -13.36
C TYR A 320 -17.37 -8.28 -14.80
N ARG A 321 -18.17 -7.23 -15.03
CA ARG A 321 -18.54 -6.80 -16.38
C ARG A 321 -17.36 -6.13 -17.07
N ILE A 322 -16.91 -6.68 -18.19
CA ILE A 322 -15.84 -6.09 -19.01
C ILE A 322 -16.43 -5.18 -20.10
N GLY A 323 -15.80 -4.05 -20.34
CA GLY A 323 -16.18 -3.11 -21.39
C GLY A 323 -15.14 -2.02 -21.59
N ARG A 324 -15.33 -1.18 -22.61
CA ARG A 324 -14.46 -0.01 -22.81
C ARG A 324 -14.80 1.05 -21.76
N LEU A 325 -13.80 1.84 -21.36
CA LEU A 325 -13.99 2.90 -20.37
C LEU A 325 -15.12 3.86 -20.77
N HIS A 326 -15.14 4.34 -22.02
CA HIS A 326 -16.19 5.25 -22.51
C HIS A 326 -17.61 4.66 -22.48
N ASP A 327 -17.75 3.34 -22.58
CA ASP A 327 -19.05 2.68 -22.51
C ASP A 327 -19.52 2.51 -21.06
N LEU A 328 -18.56 2.29 -20.15
CA LEU A 328 -18.85 1.99 -18.75
C LEU A 328 -18.84 3.24 -17.86
N ALA A 329 -18.11 4.30 -18.18
CA ALA A 329 -17.95 5.47 -17.31
C ALA A 329 -19.21 6.34 -17.09
N PRO A 330 -20.14 6.56 -18.04
CA PRO A 330 -21.17 7.59 -17.91
C PRO A 330 -22.09 7.48 -16.68
N GLY A 331 -21.90 8.32 -15.65
CA GLY A 331 -22.63 8.25 -14.38
C GLY A 331 -22.12 7.18 -13.40
N ALA A 332 -20.91 6.66 -13.60
CA ALA A 332 -20.25 5.74 -12.68
C ALA A 332 -19.26 6.46 -11.76
N LEU A 333 -18.91 5.80 -10.65
CA LEU A 333 -17.63 6.00 -9.97
C LEU A 333 -16.53 5.35 -10.81
N VAL A 334 -15.62 6.14 -11.36
CA VAL A 334 -14.43 5.67 -12.07
C VAL A 334 -13.26 5.66 -11.10
N VAL A 335 -12.61 4.50 -10.92
CA VAL A 335 -11.40 4.37 -10.10
C VAL A 335 -10.24 3.95 -10.99
N SER A 336 -9.28 4.85 -11.18
CA SER A 336 -8.06 4.52 -11.92
C SER A 336 -7.09 3.71 -11.06
N ALA A 337 -6.62 2.58 -11.58
CA ALA A 337 -5.68 1.67 -10.92
C ALA A 337 -4.57 1.22 -11.89
N THR A 338 -4.24 2.06 -12.87
CA THR A 338 -3.24 1.77 -13.91
C THR A 338 -1.84 2.24 -13.52
N GLY A 339 -1.75 3.34 -12.76
CA GLY A 339 -0.48 4.02 -12.52
C GLY A 339 0.13 4.58 -13.83
N ALA A 340 -0.72 4.94 -14.79
CA ALA A 340 -0.32 5.48 -16.09
C ALA A 340 -0.94 6.86 -16.34
N PRO A 341 -0.18 7.85 -16.85
CA PRO A 341 -0.73 9.12 -17.31
C PRO A 341 -1.79 8.92 -18.39
N HIS A 342 -2.71 9.88 -18.52
CA HIS A 342 -3.76 9.91 -19.54
C HIS A 342 -4.73 8.72 -19.49
N THR A 343 -4.93 8.14 -18.30
CA THR A 343 -5.84 7.00 -18.12
C THR A 343 -7.30 7.43 -18.15
N VAL A 344 -7.62 8.55 -17.50
CA VAL A 344 -8.97 9.14 -17.50
C VAL A 344 -8.92 10.43 -18.29
N ASP A 345 -9.39 10.38 -19.54
CA ASP A 345 -9.43 11.55 -20.41
C ASP A 345 -10.55 12.54 -20.04
N ALA A 346 -10.55 13.69 -20.71
CA ALA A 346 -11.54 14.74 -20.49
C ALA A 346 -12.99 14.33 -20.83
N GLU A 347 -13.21 13.36 -21.71
CA GLU A 347 -14.56 12.87 -22.03
C GLU A 347 -15.12 11.99 -20.91
N VAL A 348 -14.28 11.09 -20.40
CA VAL A 348 -14.61 10.28 -19.22
C VAL A 348 -14.85 11.19 -18.02
N LEU A 349 -14.00 12.20 -17.79
CA LEU A 349 -14.18 13.14 -16.68
C LEU A 349 -15.48 13.95 -16.76
N ARG A 350 -15.96 14.30 -17.96
CA ARG A 350 -17.25 14.99 -18.15
C ARG A 350 -18.45 14.09 -17.90
N THR A 351 -18.33 12.80 -18.21
CA THR A 351 -19.48 11.88 -18.22
C THR A 351 -19.58 11.03 -16.96
N ALA A 352 -18.48 10.78 -16.25
CA ALA A 352 -18.47 10.07 -14.98
C ALA A 352 -19.23 10.85 -13.90
N ALA A 353 -19.77 10.12 -12.91
CA ALA A 353 -20.35 10.76 -11.73
C ALA A 353 -19.23 11.21 -10.77
N ILE A 354 -18.27 10.31 -10.53
CA ILE A 354 -17.17 10.50 -9.58
C ILE A 354 -15.90 9.92 -10.20
N VAL A 355 -14.75 10.54 -9.96
CA VAL A 355 -13.41 10.05 -10.33
C VAL A 355 -12.53 9.99 -9.09
N ALA A 356 -11.84 8.86 -8.90
CA ALA A 356 -10.82 8.63 -7.88
C ALA A 356 -9.61 7.91 -8.48
N VAL A 357 -8.45 8.06 -7.86
CA VAL A 357 -7.18 7.49 -8.34
C VAL A 357 -6.52 6.65 -7.25
N ALA A 358 -6.21 5.40 -7.57
CA ALA A 358 -5.46 4.47 -6.74
C ALA A 358 -4.03 4.20 -7.28
N GLY A 359 -3.73 4.61 -8.52
CA GLY A 359 -2.40 4.46 -9.14
C GLY A 359 -1.41 5.52 -8.64
N GLY A 360 -1.80 6.79 -8.70
CA GLY A 360 -1.10 7.89 -8.03
C GLY A 360 0.03 8.52 -8.84
N VAL A 361 0.02 8.42 -10.17
CA VAL A 361 1.05 9.07 -11.01
C VAL A 361 0.59 10.45 -11.52
N PRO A 362 1.53 11.37 -11.81
CA PRO A 362 1.19 12.65 -12.43
C PRO A 362 0.39 12.48 -13.72
N HIS A 363 -0.65 13.29 -13.89
CA HIS A 363 -1.54 13.29 -15.07
C HIS A 363 -2.28 11.97 -15.32
N GLU A 364 -2.54 11.14 -14.31
CA GLU A 364 -3.40 9.95 -14.47
C GLU A 364 -4.84 10.32 -14.91
N VAL A 365 -5.28 11.55 -14.60
CA VAL A 365 -6.53 12.16 -15.07
C VAL A 365 -6.21 13.46 -15.83
N ASP A 366 -6.79 13.63 -17.02
CA ASP A 366 -6.50 14.74 -17.93
C ASP A 366 -7.33 15.99 -17.64
N PHE A 367 -6.90 16.78 -16.66
CA PHE A 367 -7.47 18.08 -16.36
C PHE A 367 -6.50 18.98 -15.60
N ASP A 368 -6.79 20.27 -15.58
CA ASP A 368 -6.09 21.22 -14.72
C ASP A 368 -6.72 21.21 -13.33
N VAL A 369 -5.98 20.67 -12.36
CA VAL A 369 -6.41 20.53 -10.95
C VAL A 369 -6.71 21.89 -10.31
N SER A 370 -6.17 23.00 -10.84
CA SER A 370 -6.51 24.35 -10.37
C SER A 370 -7.94 24.79 -10.71
N THR A 371 -8.60 24.11 -11.64
CA THR A 371 -9.99 24.38 -12.05
C THR A 371 -11.04 23.73 -11.15
N LEU A 372 -10.61 22.92 -10.17
CA LEU A 372 -11.50 22.28 -9.22
C LEU A 372 -12.27 23.30 -8.38
N GLN A 373 -13.55 23.03 -8.20
CA GLN A 373 -14.46 23.83 -7.40
C GLN A 373 -14.87 23.05 -6.15
N SER A 374 -15.00 23.73 -5.02
CA SER A 374 -15.42 23.09 -3.78
C SER A 374 -16.81 22.47 -3.93
N TYR A 375 -16.97 21.23 -3.45
CA TYR A 375 -18.27 20.60 -3.35
C TYR A 375 -18.82 20.74 -1.93
N ALA A 376 -20.13 21.02 -1.82
CA ALA A 376 -20.85 21.01 -0.56
C ALA A 376 -22.00 20.01 -0.66
N GLY A 377 -22.16 19.20 0.39
CA GLY A 377 -23.25 18.24 0.50
C GLY A 377 -24.62 18.90 0.66
N ALA A 378 -25.66 18.07 0.77
CA ALA A 378 -27.04 18.55 0.93
C ALA A 378 -27.27 19.34 2.23
N ASP A 379 -26.42 19.16 3.23
CA ASP A 379 -26.40 19.90 4.50
C ASP A 379 -25.65 21.25 4.41
N GLY A 380 -25.06 21.56 3.25
CA GLY A 380 -24.29 22.77 3.00
C GLY A 380 -22.87 22.73 3.55
N GLN A 381 -22.42 21.62 4.16
CA GLN A 381 -21.04 21.49 4.61
C GLN A 381 -20.12 21.18 3.42
N ARG A 382 -18.99 21.88 3.39
CA ARG A 382 -17.96 21.65 2.37
C ARG A 382 -17.29 20.31 2.64
N SER A 383 -17.24 19.44 1.62
CA SER A 383 -16.47 18.21 1.71
C SER A 383 -14.96 18.52 1.71
N PRO A 384 -14.17 17.92 2.61
CA PRO A 384 -12.73 18.17 2.68
C PRO A 384 -11.96 17.60 1.48
N PHE A 385 -12.45 16.51 0.89
CA PHE A 385 -11.73 15.76 -0.15
C PHE A 385 -12.49 15.64 -1.48
N VAL A 386 -13.76 16.04 -1.52
CA VAL A 386 -14.55 16.00 -2.75
C VAL A 386 -14.67 17.40 -3.34
N GLU A 387 -14.28 17.51 -4.60
CA GLU A 387 -14.38 18.73 -5.40
C GLU A 387 -15.07 18.42 -6.73
N ARG A 388 -15.45 19.44 -7.49
CA ARG A 388 -16.13 19.31 -8.79
C ARG A 388 -15.25 19.84 -9.91
N ALA A 389 -15.10 19.06 -10.97
CA ALA A 389 -14.40 19.48 -12.18
C ALA A 389 -15.37 20.18 -13.15
N GLY A 390 -15.52 21.50 -13.02
CA GLY A 390 -16.42 22.29 -13.88
C GLY A 390 -17.87 21.78 -13.84
N ASP A 391 -18.44 21.46 -15.00
CA ASP A 391 -19.76 20.82 -15.14
C ASP A 391 -19.70 19.27 -15.17
N GLY A 392 -18.52 18.69 -15.01
CA GLY A 392 -18.26 17.24 -15.08
C GLY A 392 -18.36 16.52 -13.73
N ALA A 393 -17.50 15.51 -13.53
CA ALA A 393 -17.52 14.64 -12.37
C ALA A 393 -17.16 15.35 -11.06
N LEU A 394 -17.57 14.72 -9.95
CA LEU A 394 -16.90 14.91 -8.67
C LEU A 394 -15.53 14.23 -8.69
N VAL A 395 -14.53 14.85 -8.09
CA VAL A 395 -13.15 14.36 -8.03
C VAL A 395 -12.77 14.22 -6.57
N ILE A 396 -12.34 13.02 -6.19
CA ILE A 396 -11.86 12.74 -4.83
C ILE A 396 -10.36 13.03 -4.77
N ALA A 397 -9.93 13.67 -3.67
CA ALA A 397 -8.53 13.92 -3.34
C ALA A 397 -7.74 14.59 -4.47
N ARG A 398 -8.39 15.51 -5.21
CA ARG A 398 -7.78 16.26 -6.32
C ARG A 398 -7.21 15.38 -7.44
N ALA A 399 -7.71 14.15 -7.58
CA ALA A 399 -7.16 13.10 -8.45
C ALA A 399 -5.73 12.66 -8.11
N GLY A 400 -5.25 12.95 -6.91
CA GLY A 400 -4.04 12.34 -6.35
C GLY A 400 -4.31 10.92 -5.86
N CYS A 401 -3.25 10.26 -5.39
CA CYS A 401 -3.33 8.92 -4.81
C CYS A 401 -4.26 8.91 -3.58
N VAL A 402 -5.47 8.38 -3.72
CA VAL A 402 -6.59 8.65 -2.80
C VAL A 402 -6.35 8.16 -1.38
N ASN A 403 -5.64 7.03 -1.22
CA ASN A 403 -5.32 6.50 0.10
C ASN A 403 -4.26 7.33 0.84
N LEU A 404 -3.39 8.05 0.12
CA LEU A 404 -2.41 8.96 0.70
C LEU A 404 -3.02 10.34 0.95
N ALA A 405 -3.74 10.87 -0.03
CA ALA A 405 -4.28 12.23 0.01
C ALA A 405 -5.57 12.38 0.84
N ALA A 406 -6.35 11.30 1.01
CA ALA A 406 -7.56 11.26 1.83
C ALA A 406 -7.52 10.13 2.90
N GLY A 407 -6.32 9.64 3.24
CA GLY A 407 -6.13 8.57 4.22
C GLY A 407 -4.72 8.60 4.82
N GLU A 408 -4.31 7.49 5.44
CA GLU A 408 -2.96 7.31 6.01
C GLU A 408 -2.16 6.23 5.25
N GLY A 409 -2.42 6.09 3.96
CA GLY A 409 -1.79 5.09 3.10
C GLY A 409 -2.17 3.65 3.41
N ASN A 410 -1.31 2.72 3.03
CA ASN A 410 -1.53 1.29 3.23
C ASN A 410 -1.55 0.90 4.72
N PRO A 411 -2.29 -0.14 5.14
CA PRO A 411 -2.25 -0.64 6.51
C PRO A 411 -0.82 -0.94 7.03
N ILE A 412 -0.58 -0.69 8.32
CA ILE A 412 0.73 -0.92 8.96
C ILE A 412 1.26 -2.33 8.71
N GLU A 413 0.40 -3.35 8.82
CA GLU A 413 0.79 -4.76 8.71
C GLU A 413 1.15 -5.19 7.29
N ILE A 414 0.70 -4.44 6.28
CA ILE A 414 1.18 -4.59 4.91
C ILE A 414 2.60 -4.02 4.80
N MET A 415 2.79 -2.80 5.30
CA MET A 415 4.08 -2.13 5.24
C MET A 415 5.15 -2.85 6.06
N ASP A 416 4.77 -3.61 7.09
CA ASP A 416 5.67 -4.53 7.78
C ASP A 416 6.34 -5.54 6.83
N LEU A 417 5.57 -6.08 5.88
CA LEU A 417 6.09 -7.00 4.87
C LEU A 417 6.94 -6.25 3.84
N SER A 418 6.45 -5.15 3.27
CA SER A 418 7.19 -4.34 2.28
C SER A 418 8.53 -3.86 2.84
N PHE A 419 8.56 -3.40 4.10
CA PHE A 419 9.79 -2.96 4.74
C PHE A 419 10.68 -4.11 5.22
N ALA A 420 10.14 -5.31 5.50
CA ALA A 420 10.97 -6.49 5.64
C ALA A 420 11.71 -6.79 4.31
N VAL A 421 11.03 -6.70 3.16
CA VAL A 421 11.66 -6.84 1.84
C VAL A 421 12.77 -5.79 1.65
N GLN A 422 12.53 -4.52 2.01
CA GLN A 422 13.56 -3.47 1.99
C GLN A 422 14.78 -3.83 2.85
N LEU A 423 14.58 -4.31 4.08
CA LEU A 423 15.68 -4.72 4.96
C LEU A 423 16.44 -5.94 4.42
N TYR A 424 15.78 -6.84 3.68
CA TYR A 424 16.45 -7.90 2.93
C TYR A 424 17.25 -7.36 1.73
N ALA A 425 16.73 -6.38 1.01
CA ALA A 425 17.45 -5.70 -0.06
C ALA A 425 18.72 -5.02 0.46
N VAL A 426 18.64 -4.32 1.61
CA VAL A 426 19.80 -3.72 2.29
C VAL A 426 20.86 -4.77 2.62
N GLU A 427 20.50 -5.90 3.23
CA GLU A 427 21.47 -6.97 3.52
C GLU A 427 22.10 -7.50 2.24
N HIS A 428 21.31 -7.70 1.19
CA HIS A 428 21.76 -8.30 -0.06
C HIS A 428 22.77 -7.38 -0.77
N LEU A 429 22.48 -6.08 -0.86
CA LEU A 429 23.37 -5.06 -1.42
C LEU A 429 24.68 -4.91 -0.62
N LEU A 430 24.65 -5.16 0.68
CA LEU A 430 25.85 -5.08 1.54
C LEU A 430 26.68 -6.37 1.54
N SER A 431 26.03 -7.52 1.30
CA SER A 431 26.68 -8.83 1.39
C SER A 431 27.33 -9.29 0.09
N LEU A 432 26.90 -8.74 -1.06
CA LEU A 432 27.36 -9.18 -2.37
C LEU A 432 27.75 -7.98 -3.25
N ALA A 433 28.80 -8.17 -4.06
CA ALA A 433 29.12 -7.25 -5.14
C ALA A 433 28.26 -7.60 -6.36
N LEU A 434 27.11 -6.95 -6.49
CA LEU A 434 26.23 -7.13 -7.65
C LEU A 434 26.75 -6.32 -8.85
N PRO A 435 26.64 -6.86 -10.08
CA PRO A 435 26.91 -6.07 -11.26
C PRO A 435 25.87 -4.95 -11.41
N VAL A 436 26.22 -3.89 -12.12
CA VAL A 436 25.27 -2.83 -12.50
C VAL A 436 24.07 -3.45 -13.22
N GLY A 437 22.86 -3.05 -12.83
CA GLY A 437 21.62 -3.60 -13.36
C GLY A 437 20.48 -3.63 -12.34
N VAL A 438 19.29 -4.00 -12.80
CA VAL A 438 18.11 -4.20 -11.95
C VAL A 438 17.99 -5.68 -11.60
N HIS A 439 18.06 -5.99 -10.30
CA HIS A 439 18.10 -7.35 -9.77
C HIS A 439 16.86 -7.67 -8.97
N ALA A 440 16.34 -8.89 -9.12
CA ALA A 440 15.31 -9.40 -8.23
C ALA A 440 15.89 -9.70 -6.84
N LEU A 441 15.06 -9.55 -5.80
CA LEU A 441 15.41 -10.07 -4.49
C LEU A 441 15.41 -11.62 -4.53
N PRO A 442 16.36 -12.30 -3.85
CA PRO A 442 16.37 -13.77 -3.81
C PRO A 442 15.08 -14.36 -3.25
N ALA A 443 14.60 -15.47 -3.83
CA ALA A 443 13.35 -16.13 -3.44
C ALA A 443 13.35 -16.64 -1.98
N GLU A 444 14.53 -16.91 -1.42
CA GLU A 444 14.72 -17.28 -0.03
C GLU A 444 14.28 -16.16 0.92
N ALA A 445 14.39 -14.89 0.50
CA ALA A 445 13.94 -13.75 1.30
C ALA A 445 12.40 -13.75 1.41
N ASP A 446 11.67 -13.94 0.31
CA ASP A 446 10.21 -14.08 0.32
C ASP A 446 9.77 -15.24 1.23
N THR A 447 10.47 -16.38 1.14
CA THR A 447 10.18 -17.55 1.97
C THR A 447 10.40 -17.26 3.46
N ALA A 448 11.48 -16.55 3.80
CA ALA A 448 11.81 -16.19 5.17
C ALA A 448 10.80 -15.17 5.74
N ILE A 449 10.43 -14.16 4.96
CA ILE A 449 9.42 -13.15 5.33
C ILE A 449 8.08 -13.84 5.58
N GLY A 450 7.61 -14.67 4.65
CA GLY A 450 6.33 -15.38 4.79
C GLY A 450 6.31 -16.29 6.01
N THR A 451 7.39 -17.03 6.26
CA THR A 451 7.52 -17.91 7.43
C THR A 451 7.53 -17.12 8.73
N ALA A 452 8.27 -16.00 8.79
CA ALA A 452 8.30 -15.14 9.97
C ALA A 452 6.93 -14.51 10.24
N ALA A 453 6.26 -13.99 9.22
CA ALA A 453 4.93 -13.38 9.32
C ALA A 453 3.89 -14.37 9.86
N LEU A 454 3.86 -15.60 9.33
CA LEU A 454 2.96 -16.65 9.79
C LEU A 454 3.25 -17.06 11.24
N ALA A 455 4.53 -17.29 11.58
CA ALA A 455 4.92 -17.67 12.93
C ALA A 455 4.58 -16.58 13.96
N LEU A 456 4.77 -15.31 13.62
CA LEU A 456 4.43 -14.16 14.48
C LEU A 456 2.91 -14.01 14.68
N ARG A 457 2.11 -14.50 13.72
CA ARG A 457 0.64 -14.61 13.85
C ARG A 457 0.18 -15.87 14.59
N GLY A 458 1.11 -16.73 15.01
CA GLY A 458 0.79 -18.00 15.67
C GLY A 458 0.34 -19.10 14.70
N GLU A 459 0.44 -18.87 13.39
CA GLU A 459 0.04 -19.81 12.35
C GLU A 459 1.07 -20.92 12.16
N ARG A 460 0.58 -22.12 11.84
CA ARG A 460 1.43 -23.29 11.58
C ARG A 460 1.15 -23.81 10.18
N ILE A 461 2.20 -23.97 9.39
CA ILE A 461 2.12 -24.54 8.04
C ILE A 461 2.77 -25.91 7.97
N ASP A 462 2.29 -26.74 7.04
CA ASP A 462 2.89 -28.03 6.75
C ASP A 462 4.31 -27.89 6.19
N GLN A 463 5.16 -28.86 6.51
CA GLN A 463 6.48 -29.01 5.91
C GLN A 463 6.46 -30.20 4.96
N ARG A 464 7.15 -30.07 3.82
CA ARG A 464 7.31 -31.19 2.90
C ARG A 464 8.04 -32.34 3.62
N SER A 465 7.50 -33.55 3.52
CA SER A 465 8.18 -34.75 4.01
C SER A 465 9.43 -35.05 3.17
N ALA A 466 10.36 -35.84 3.73
CA ALA A 466 11.53 -36.30 2.98
C ALA A 466 11.13 -37.02 1.68
N ALA A 467 10.08 -37.85 1.74
CA ALA A 467 9.55 -38.54 0.56
C ALA A 467 9.02 -37.58 -0.51
N GLN A 468 8.35 -36.47 -0.12
CA GLN A 468 7.92 -35.44 -1.07
C GLN A 468 9.12 -34.72 -1.71
N ILE A 469 10.14 -34.38 -0.93
CA ILE A 469 11.35 -33.72 -1.43
C ILE A 469 12.09 -34.64 -2.43
N ASP A 470 12.24 -35.93 -2.10
CA ASP A 470 12.91 -36.89 -2.97
C ASP A 470 12.11 -37.16 -4.25
N ALA A 471 10.78 -37.25 -4.16
CA ALA A 471 9.93 -37.38 -5.33
C ALA A 471 10.04 -36.18 -6.29
N LEU A 472 10.24 -34.96 -5.76
CA LEU A 472 10.41 -33.75 -6.58
C LEU A 472 11.80 -33.63 -7.23
N ARG A 473 12.80 -34.38 -6.76
CA ARG A 473 14.13 -34.45 -7.39
C ARG A 473 14.15 -35.39 -8.60
N GLU A 474 13.11 -36.20 -8.75
CA GLU A 474 12.98 -37.14 -9.84
C GLU A 474 12.26 -36.49 -11.04
N TRP A 475 13.01 -36.24 -12.11
CA TRP A 475 12.45 -35.66 -13.34
C TRP A 475 11.81 -36.72 -14.25
N ARG A 476 12.15 -38.01 -14.09
CA ARG A 476 11.60 -39.07 -14.92
C ARG A 476 10.17 -39.34 -14.53
N SER A 477 9.29 -39.37 -15.52
CA SER A 477 7.87 -39.64 -15.28
C SER A 477 7.68 -41.00 -14.59
N PRO A 478 7.03 -41.05 -13.43
CA PRO A 478 6.68 -42.32 -12.81
C PRO A 478 5.72 -43.14 -13.67
N ARG A 479 4.98 -42.49 -14.59
CA ARG A 479 4.05 -43.12 -15.54
C ARG A 479 4.73 -44.07 -16.54
N PHE A 480 6.02 -43.88 -16.82
CA PHE A 480 6.78 -44.68 -17.81
C PHE A 480 7.85 -45.58 -17.17
N ARG A 481 7.81 -45.76 -15.85
CA ARG A 481 8.61 -46.78 -15.19
C ARG A 481 7.92 -48.12 -15.39
N GLY A 482 8.56 -49.05 -16.09
CA GLY A 482 8.10 -50.45 -16.08
C GLY A 482 8.07 -50.97 -14.64
N GLU A 483 7.17 -51.91 -14.34
CA GLU A 483 7.04 -52.56 -13.01
C GLU A 483 8.25 -53.42 -12.61
N SER A 484 9.43 -53.14 -13.16
CA SER A 484 10.66 -53.92 -12.95
C SER A 484 11.84 -52.98 -12.78
N ALA A 485 11.99 -52.49 -11.55
CA ALA A 485 13.25 -52.00 -11.00
C ALA A 485 13.31 -52.37 -9.52
#